data_AF-A0A2H5XPN2-F1
#
_entry.id   AF-A0A2H5XPN2-F1
#
_cell.length_a   1.000
_cell.length_b   1.000
_cell.length_c   1.000
_cell.angle_alpha   90.00
_cell.angle_beta   90.00
_cell.angle_gamma   90.00
#
_symmetry.space_group_name_H-M   'P 1'
#
loop_
_entity.id
_entity.type
_entity.pdbx_description
1 polymer ?
#
loop_
_entity_poly.entity_id
_entity_poly.type
_entity_poly.pdbx_seq_one_letter_code
_entity_poly.pdbx_strand_id
1 'polypeptide(L)'
;MNEKKRKKVKPIVGKEKDNLENSEYEDKAQFDNSSDKVLLADDFLKDEELANRVKKIVKIIDILEFIDSCLIVGERFLKEDEEAKEIVRDLRNKIIDVETLFTDYLITGKIPKVQ
;
A
#
# COMPACT_ATOMS: atom_id res chain seq x y z
N MET A 1 -10.50 1.99 -58.56
CA MET A 1 -10.92 1.47 -57.25
C MET A 1 -10.87 2.63 -56.26
N ASN A 2 -11.99 2.83 -55.56
CA ASN A 2 -12.34 4.07 -54.86
C ASN A 2 -11.61 4.29 -53.54
N GLU A 3 -11.16 5.53 -53.33
CA GLU A 3 -10.76 6.11 -52.06
C GLU A 3 -11.93 6.09 -51.05
N LYS A 4 -11.67 5.65 -49.80
CA LYS A 4 -12.56 5.93 -48.67
C LYS A 4 -11.81 6.60 -47.52
N LYS A 5 -12.36 7.75 -47.16
CA LYS A 5 -11.78 8.87 -46.41
C LYS A 5 -11.61 8.54 -44.92
N ARG A 6 -10.49 8.97 -44.33
CA ARG A 6 -10.25 9.01 -42.88
C ARG A 6 -11.19 10.04 -42.24
N LYS A 7 -12.00 9.62 -41.25
CA LYS A 7 -12.75 10.56 -40.40
C LYS A 7 -11.82 11.11 -39.32
N LYS A 8 -11.56 12.42 -39.35
CA LYS A 8 -11.04 13.20 -38.22
C LYS A 8 -12.22 13.52 -37.28
N VAL A 9 -12.10 13.22 -35.99
CA VAL A 9 -12.99 13.76 -34.95
C VAL A 9 -12.15 14.67 -34.06
N LYS A 10 -12.67 15.88 -33.81
CA LYS A 10 -12.01 17.03 -33.17
C LYS A 10 -11.99 16.89 -31.63
N PRO A 11 -11.08 17.60 -30.92
CA PRO A 11 -11.07 17.63 -29.46
C PRO A 11 -12.24 18.48 -28.94
N ILE A 12 -12.85 18.06 -27.84
CA ILE A 12 -13.83 18.87 -27.10
C ILE A 12 -13.09 19.48 -25.90
N VAL A 13 -12.96 20.80 -25.90
CA VAL A 13 -12.48 21.63 -24.79
C VAL A 13 -13.63 22.51 -24.29
N GLY A 14 -13.78 22.58 -22.97
CA GLY A 14 -14.58 23.56 -22.21
C GLY A 14 -16.03 23.10 -21.93
N LYS A 15 -16.65 23.33 -20.77
CA LYS A 15 -16.46 24.33 -19.71
C LYS A 15 -17.06 23.84 -18.38
N GLU A 16 -16.61 24.45 -17.28
CA GLU A 16 -16.97 24.25 -15.87
C GLU A 16 -18.48 24.25 -15.57
N LYS A 17 -18.85 23.59 -14.45
CA LYS A 17 -19.75 24.13 -13.43
C LYS A 17 -19.68 23.29 -12.15
N ASP A 18 -19.29 23.95 -11.07
CA ASP A 18 -19.53 23.55 -9.69
C ASP A 18 -21.00 23.21 -9.46
N ASN A 19 -21.26 22.23 -8.59
CA ASN A 19 -22.30 22.32 -7.57
C ASN A 19 -22.14 21.20 -6.54
N LEU A 20 -21.87 21.63 -5.30
CA LEU A 20 -22.16 20.92 -4.06
C LEU A 20 -23.62 20.44 -4.09
N GLU A 21 -23.83 19.16 -3.80
CA GLU A 21 -25.10 18.71 -3.19
C GLU A 21 -24.80 18.15 -1.81
N ASN A 22 -25.42 18.80 -0.83
CA ASN A 22 -25.50 18.41 0.57
C ASN A 22 -26.13 17.02 0.68
N SER A 23 -25.48 16.14 1.43
CA SER A 23 -26.13 14.96 2.00
C SER A 23 -26.04 15.07 3.51
N GLU A 24 -27.10 15.61 4.11
CA GLU A 24 -27.35 15.58 5.55
C GLU A 24 -27.49 14.14 6.03
N TYR A 25 -26.58 13.69 6.88
CA TYR A 25 -26.85 12.65 7.86
C TYR A 25 -26.35 13.14 9.21
N GLU A 26 -27.25 13.78 9.96
CA GLU A 26 -27.10 13.94 11.40
C GLU A 26 -27.31 12.56 12.05
N ASP A 27 -26.23 11.92 12.51
CA ASP A 27 -26.32 10.91 13.57
C ASP A 27 -25.57 11.44 14.79
N LYS A 28 -26.36 11.85 15.79
CA LYS A 28 -25.89 12.32 17.09
C LYS A 28 -25.35 11.15 17.90
N ALA A 29 -24.07 10.87 17.75
CA ALA A 29 -23.34 10.10 18.77
C ALA A 29 -23.10 11.03 19.97
N GLN A 30 -23.95 10.94 20.99
CA GLN A 30 -23.62 11.41 22.33
C GLN A 30 -22.41 10.61 22.82
N PHE A 31 -21.21 11.17 22.66
CA PHE A 31 -20.03 10.68 23.36
C PHE A 31 -20.08 11.23 24.79
N ASP A 32 -20.55 10.36 25.68
CA ASP A 32 -20.49 10.55 27.11
C ASP A 32 -19.01 10.70 27.53
N ASN A 33 -18.75 11.73 28.33
CA ASN A 33 -17.43 12.09 28.83
C ASN A 33 -16.89 10.97 29.73
N SER A 34 -16.06 10.09 29.18
CA SER A 34 -15.05 9.38 29.97
C SER A 34 -13.67 9.64 29.36
N SER A 35 -12.92 10.47 30.07
CA SER A 35 -11.60 10.96 29.75
C SER A 35 -10.55 9.84 29.88
N ASP A 36 -10.39 8.98 28.86
CA ASP A 36 -9.18 8.12 28.82
C ASP A 36 -8.85 7.42 27.48
N LYS A 37 -9.46 7.78 26.36
CA LYS A 37 -9.06 7.21 25.05
C LYS A 37 -9.03 8.29 23.97
N VAL A 38 -8.07 8.15 23.06
CA VAL A 38 -7.74 9.02 21.91
C VAL A 38 -6.77 10.17 22.21
N LEU A 39 -5.67 9.90 22.92
CA LEU A 39 -4.48 10.78 22.99
C LEU A 39 -3.25 10.21 22.26
N LEU A 40 -3.43 9.14 21.47
CA LEU A 40 -2.31 8.47 20.79
C LEU A 40 -2.13 8.87 19.32
N ALA A 41 -3.12 9.48 18.66
CA ALA A 41 -3.02 9.86 17.25
C ALA A 41 -2.33 11.22 17.05
N ASP A 42 -2.63 12.19 17.92
CA ASP A 42 -2.18 13.57 17.72
C ASP A 42 -0.74 13.82 18.19
N ASP A 43 -0.23 13.05 19.16
CA ASP A 43 1.17 13.16 19.61
C ASP A 43 2.14 12.34 18.74
N PHE A 44 1.66 11.30 18.05
CA PHE A 44 2.47 10.53 17.08
C PHE A 44 2.79 11.32 15.81
N LEU A 45 1.91 12.25 15.42
CA LEU A 45 2.10 13.14 14.27
C LEU A 45 3.00 14.35 14.58
N LYS A 46 3.29 14.63 15.84
CA LYS A 46 4.17 15.74 16.26
C LYS A 46 5.66 15.38 16.21
N ASP A 47 5.98 14.09 16.20
CA ASP A 47 7.34 13.59 16.03
C ASP A 47 7.59 13.34 14.52
N GLU A 48 8.07 14.39 13.84
CA GLU A 48 8.42 14.35 12.42
C GLU A 48 9.47 13.28 12.10
N GLU A 49 10.36 12.96 13.05
CA GLU A 49 11.38 11.93 12.89
C GLU A 49 10.74 10.54 12.89
N LEU A 50 9.85 10.28 13.85
CA LEU A 50 9.09 9.03 13.92
C LEU A 50 8.21 8.82 12.69
N ALA A 51 7.48 9.85 12.26
CA ALA A 51 6.65 9.81 11.06
C ALA A 51 7.49 9.50 9.80
N ASN A 52 8.66 10.12 9.67
CA ASN A 52 9.58 9.86 8.56
C ASN A 52 10.13 8.43 8.58
N ARG A 53 10.41 7.88 9.77
CA ARG A 53 10.85 6.49 9.92
C ARG A 53 9.76 5.50 9.53
N VAL A 54 8.53 5.68 10.02
CA VAL A 54 7.38 4.84 9.65
C VAL A 54 7.16 4.88 8.13
N LYS A 55 7.19 6.07 7.52
CA LYS A 55 7.06 6.22 6.06
C LYS A 55 8.13 5.46 5.28
N LYS A 56 9.37 5.40 5.77
CA LYS A 56 10.44 4.63 5.14
C LYS A 56 10.18 3.13 5.25
N ILE A 57 9.69 2.66 6.39
CA ILE A 57 9.38 1.25 6.61
C ILE A 57 8.25 0.77 5.70
N VAL A 58 7.17 1.54 5.60
CA VAL A 58 6.06 1.24 4.68
C VAL A 58 6.57 1.11 3.23
N LYS A 59 7.44 2.03 2.79
CA LYS A 59 8.05 1.93 1.45
C LYS A 59 8.92 0.68 1.26
N ILE A 60 9.57 0.19 2.32
CA ILE A 60 10.36 -1.05 2.24
C ILE A 60 9.41 -2.25 2.08
N ILE A 61 8.31 -2.28 2.84
CA ILE A 61 7.27 -3.30 2.70
C ILE A 61 6.72 -3.31 1.26
N ASP A 62 6.37 -2.14 0.71
CA ASP A 62 5.89 -2.04 -0.68
C ASP A 62 6.88 -2.64 -1.70
N ILE A 63 8.19 -2.43 -1.49
CA ILE A 63 9.25 -2.99 -2.35
C ILE A 63 9.35 -4.52 -2.18
N LEU A 64 9.24 -5.02 -0.96
CA LEU A 64 9.28 -6.45 -0.67
C LEU A 64 8.09 -7.17 -1.32
N GLU A 65 6.89 -6.62 -1.22
CA GLU A 65 5.69 -7.11 -1.89
C GLU A 65 5.84 -7.13 -3.43
N PHE A 66 6.46 -6.08 -3.99
CA PHE A 66 6.77 -6.03 -5.41
C PHE A 66 7.76 -7.15 -5.81
N ILE A 67 8.81 -7.39 -5.02
CA ILE A 67 9.77 -8.46 -5.27
C ILE A 67 9.08 -9.83 -5.18
N ASP A 68 8.26 -10.10 -4.16
CA ASP A 68 7.52 -11.37 -4.05
C ASP A 68 6.62 -11.58 -5.27
N SER A 69 5.92 -10.52 -5.71
CA SER A 69 5.10 -10.55 -6.93
C SER A 69 5.92 -10.92 -8.17
N CYS A 70 7.12 -10.35 -8.32
CA CYS A 70 8.04 -10.72 -9.40
C CYS A 70 8.49 -12.18 -9.31
N LEU A 71 8.76 -12.69 -8.11
CA LEU A 71 9.18 -14.07 -7.88
C LEU A 71 8.06 -15.07 -8.19
N ILE A 72 6.83 -14.78 -7.80
CA ILE A 72 5.65 -15.60 -8.15
C ILE A 72 5.49 -15.69 -9.67
N VAL A 73 5.64 -14.56 -10.38
CA VAL A 73 5.58 -14.53 -11.84
C VAL A 73 6.76 -15.29 -12.43
N GLY A 74 7.97 -15.09 -11.90
CA GLY A 74 9.20 -15.76 -12.30
C GLY A 74 9.14 -17.28 -12.17
N GLU A 75 8.60 -17.80 -11.07
CA GLU A 75 8.44 -19.24 -10.81
C GLU A 75 7.66 -19.93 -11.93
N ARG A 76 6.66 -19.25 -12.52
CA ARG A 76 5.85 -19.78 -13.63
C ARG A 76 6.66 -20.05 -14.90
N PHE A 77 7.82 -19.41 -15.06
CA PHE A 77 8.70 -19.61 -16.21
C PHE A 77 9.70 -20.76 -16.02
N LEU A 78 9.85 -21.29 -14.80
CA LEU A 78 10.83 -22.33 -14.47
C LEU A 78 10.43 -23.74 -14.93
N LYS A 79 9.25 -23.94 -15.52
CA LYS A 79 8.77 -25.23 -16.07
C LYS A 79 8.97 -26.42 -15.11
N GLU A 80 9.86 -27.36 -15.41
CA GLU A 80 10.15 -28.58 -14.62
C GLU A 80 11.45 -28.46 -13.80
N ASP A 81 12.07 -27.28 -13.76
CA ASP A 81 13.27 -27.02 -12.97
C ASP A 81 12.91 -26.86 -11.48
N GLU A 82 12.82 -27.99 -10.76
CA GLU A 82 12.46 -28.00 -9.34
C GLU A 82 13.53 -27.38 -8.43
N GLU A 83 14.82 -27.45 -8.80
CA GLU A 83 15.90 -26.81 -8.04
C GLU A 83 15.75 -25.29 -8.08
N ALA A 84 15.53 -24.72 -9.28
CA ALA A 84 15.27 -23.29 -9.41
C ALA A 84 13.99 -22.86 -8.69
N LYS A 85 12.93 -23.69 -8.70
CA LYS A 85 11.70 -23.40 -7.95
C LYS A 85 11.93 -23.42 -6.43
N GLU A 86 12.73 -24.35 -5.93
CA GLU A 86 13.10 -24.40 -4.51
C GLU A 86 13.85 -23.13 -4.09
N ILE A 87 14.82 -22.67 -4.90
CA ILE A 87 15.52 -21.40 -4.68
C ILE A 87 14.53 -20.22 -4.64
N VAL A 88 13.55 -20.19 -5.56
CA VAL A 88 12.53 -19.13 -5.56
C VAL A 88 11.68 -19.20 -4.28
N ARG A 89 11.22 -20.38 -3.87
CA ARG A 89 10.42 -20.55 -2.63
C ARG A 89 11.21 -20.13 -1.40
N ASP A 90 12.48 -20.49 -1.31
CA ASP A 90 13.37 -20.07 -0.22
C ASP A 90 13.55 -18.55 -0.17
N LEU A 91 13.69 -17.91 -1.33
CA LEU A 91 13.79 -16.46 -1.40
C LEU A 91 12.48 -15.77 -0.98
N ARG A 92 11.33 -16.33 -1.38
CA ARG A 92 10.01 -15.83 -0.97
C ARG A 92 9.80 -15.96 0.53
N ASN A 93 10.18 -17.08 1.13
CA ASN A 93 10.12 -17.25 2.59
C ASN A 93 10.96 -16.19 3.32
N LYS A 94 12.18 -15.92 2.85
CA LYS A 94 13.04 -14.85 3.41
C LYS A 94 12.41 -13.47 3.28
N ILE A 95 11.70 -13.19 2.19
CA ILE A 95 10.97 -11.92 2.01
C ILE A 95 9.85 -11.80 3.05
N ILE A 96 9.06 -12.86 3.23
CA ILE A 96 7.97 -12.92 4.21
C ILE A 96 8.51 -12.73 5.64
N ASP A 97 9.64 -13.35 5.98
CA ASP A 97 10.27 -13.18 7.30
C ASP A 97 10.65 -11.71 7.56
N VAL A 98 11.22 -11.05 6.56
CA VAL A 98 11.61 -9.62 6.66
C VAL A 98 10.38 -8.72 6.70
N GLU A 99 9.35 -8.98 5.91
CA GLU A 99 8.08 -8.25 5.92
C GLU A 99 7.39 -8.36 7.29
N THR A 100 7.39 -9.57 7.86
CA THR A 100 6.86 -9.83 9.20
C THR A 100 7.61 -9.03 10.24
N LEU A 101 8.95 -8.98 10.17
CA LEU A 101 9.78 -8.18 11.08
C LEU A 101 9.42 -6.69 11.03
N PHE A 102 9.24 -6.13 9.83
CA PHE A 102 8.85 -4.73 9.67
C PHE A 102 7.44 -4.46 10.15
N THR A 103 6.50 -5.36 9.85
CA THR A 103 5.10 -5.25 10.27
C THR A 103 4.98 -5.34 11.80
N ASP A 104 5.68 -6.28 12.42
CA ASP A 104 5.75 -6.41 13.88
C ASP A 104 6.36 -5.18 14.53
N TYR A 105 7.38 -4.58 13.91
CA TYR A 105 7.94 -3.32 14.38
C TYR A 105 6.92 -2.18 14.29
N LEU A 106 6.12 -2.10 13.23
CA LEU A 106 5.08 -1.08 13.09
C LEU A 106 3.96 -1.25 14.12
N ILE A 107 3.59 -2.49 14.46
CA ILE A 107 2.55 -2.79 15.44
C ILE A 107 3.04 -2.57 16.88
N THR A 108 4.25 -3.05 17.20
CA THR A 108 4.75 -3.14 18.58
C THR A 108 5.71 -2.01 18.97
N GLY A 109 6.25 -1.28 18.00
CA GLY A 109 7.33 -0.30 18.18
C GLY A 109 8.67 -0.93 18.57
N LYS A 110 8.80 -2.26 18.58
CA LYS A 110 10.02 -2.98 19.00
C LYS A 110 10.51 -3.86 17.86
N ILE A 111 11.83 -3.90 17.67
CA ILE A 111 12.44 -4.87 16.76
C ILE A 111 12.53 -6.21 17.53
N PRO A 112 11.89 -7.29 17.05
CA PRO A 112 12.06 -8.62 17.63
C PRO A 112 13.55 -8.97 17.70
N LYS A 113 14.02 -9.43 18.86
CA LYS A 113 15.39 -9.94 18.96
C LYS A 113 15.43 -11.26 18.19
N VAL A 114 16.15 -11.27 17.08
CA VAL A 114 16.50 -12.49 16.36
C VAL A 114 17.36 -13.33 17.31
N GLN A 115 16.89 -14.52 17.69
CA GLN A 115 17.64 -15.49 18.51
C GLN A 115 18.56 -16.33 17.64
#